data_AF-A0A7X8M7M1-F1
#
_entry.id   AF-A0A7X8M7M1-F1
#
_cell.length_a   1.000
_cell.length_b   1.000
_cell.length_c   1.000
_cell.angle_alpha   90.00
_cell.angle_beta   90.00
_cell.angle_gamma   90.00
#
_symmetry.space_group_name_H-M   'P 1'
#
loop_
_entity.id
_entity.type
_entity.pdbx_description
1 polymer ?
#
loop_
_entity_poly.entity_id
_entity_poly.type
_entity_poly.pdbx_seq_one_letter_code
_entity_poly.pdbx_strand_id
1 'polypeptide(L)'
;MSRYGDRFREGEVVLIHLNDKPELYARIEQMLPDRKKGWWQVTILFLTLPPHPATWILDEDQVRGADFTIQGNPIRIERVAYRREADQRQTGTNSTKRKNRPESGGNIVSLFEEDD
;
A
#
# COMPACT_ATOMS: atom_id res chain seq x y z
N MET A 1 3.87 21.97 0.98
CA MET A 1 3.35 20.66 1.44
C MET A 1 3.91 19.59 0.53
N SER A 2 4.65 18.62 1.07
CA SER A 2 5.14 17.49 0.26
C SER A 2 3.92 16.78 -0.32
N ARG A 3 3.78 16.79 -1.65
CA ARG A 3 2.67 16.11 -2.36
C ARG A 3 2.73 14.59 -2.23
N TYR A 4 3.83 14.10 -1.68
CA TYR A 4 4.22 12.71 -1.58
C TYR A 4 4.52 12.41 -0.10
N GLY A 5 3.96 11.30 0.40
CA GLY A 5 3.98 10.94 1.82
C GLY A 5 5.34 10.44 2.34
N ASP A 6 5.33 9.64 3.40
CA ASP A 6 6.52 8.93 3.88
C ASP A 6 7.08 7.98 2.80
N ARG A 7 8.40 7.77 2.79
CA ARG A 7 9.07 6.77 1.92
C ARG A 7 8.48 5.37 2.13
N PHE A 8 8.47 4.57 1.06
CA PHE A 8 8.10 3.16 1.11
C PHE A 8 9.00 2.36 2.08
N ARG A 9 8.47 1.26 2.61
CA ARG A 9 9.20 0.33 3.49
C ARG A 9 9.10 -1.11 3.00
N GLU A 10 10.09 -1.92 3.37
CA GLU A 10 10.06 -3.37 3.11
C GLU A 10 8.79 -4.00 3.71
N GLY A 11 8.18 -4.90 2.95
CA GLY A 11 6.90 -5.54 3.27
C GLY A 11 5.65 -4.72 2.93
N GLU A 12 5.78 -3.44 2.56
CA GLU A 12 4.61 -2.64 2.17
C GLU A 12 4.07 -3.03 0.79
N VAL A 13 2.74 -3.00 0.67
CA VAL A 13 2.04 -3.15 -0.60
C VAL A 13 1.83 -1.77 -1.22
N VAL A 14 2.15 -1.66 -2.50
CA VAL A 14 2.02 -0.45 -3.31
C VAL A 14 1.15 -0.73 -4.53
N LEU A 15 0.45 0.30 -5.00
CA LEU A 15 -0.32 0.31 -6.24
C LEU A 15 0.51 1.01 -7.31
N ILE A 16 0.72 0.35 -8.43
CA ILE A 16 1.48 0.90 -9.56
C ILE A 16 0.47 1.38 -10.61
N HIS A 17 0.59 2.66 -10.96
CA HIS A 17 -0.15 3.27 -12.06
C HIS A 17 0.69 3.23 -13.33
N LEU A 18 0.07 2.87 -14.45
CA LEU A 18 0.63 2.97 -15.80
C LEU A 18 -0.29 3.90 -16.60
N ASN A 19 0.26 4.89 -17.31
CA ASN A 19 -0.56 5.85 -18.08
C ASN A 19 -1.66 6.51 -17.23
N ASP A 20 -1.31 6.95 -16.02
CA ASP A 20 -2.21 7.55 -15.02
C ASP A 20 -3.35 6.64 -14.51
N LYS A 21 -3.38 5.37 -14.90
CA LYS A 21 -4.39 4.39 -14.48
C LYS A 21 -3.80 3.37 -13.53
N PRO A 22 -4.51 3.00 -12.44
CA PRO A 22 -4.05 1.93 -11.55
C PRO A 22 -4.10 0.59 -12.27
N GLU A 23 -2.97 -0.11 -12.36
CA GLU A 23 -2.87 -1.37 -13.11
C GLU A 23 -2.65 -2.58 -12.20
N LEU A 24 -1.68 -2.49 -11.27
CA LEU A 24 -1.26 -3.67 -10.51
C LEU A 24 -0.75 -3.34 -9.10
N TYR A 25 -0.97 -4.30 -8.19
CA TYR A 25 -0.37 -4.28 -6.87
C TYR A 25 1.01 -4.94 -6.89
N ALA A 26 1.89 -4.43 -6.05
CA ALA A 26 3.21 -4.98 -5.83
C ALA A 26 3.59 -4.90 -4.36
N ARG A 27 4.53 -5.73 -3.91
CA ARG A 27 5.12 -5.63 -2.57
C ARG A 27 6.58 -5.23 -2.66
N ILE A 28 7.01 -4.35 -1.77
CA ILE A 28 8.43 -4.00 -1.63
C ILE A 28 9.13 -5.15 -0.89
N GLU A 29 10.05 -5.82 -1.56
CA GLU A 29 10.81 -6.93 -0.97
C GLU A 29 12.10 -6.44 -0.32
N GLN A 30 12.76 -5.44 -0.90
CA GLN A 30 14.02 -4.91 -0.38
C GLN A 30 14.24 -3.46 -0.80
N MET A 31 14.87 -2.66 0.07
CA MET A 31 15.21 -1.26 -0.24
C MET A 31 16.64 -0.93 0.21
N LEU A 32 17.58 -0.87 -0.73
CA LEU A 32 18.99 -0.57 -0.46
C LEU A 32 19.41 0.79 -1.03
N PRO A 33 20.31 1.55 -0.36
CA PRO A 33 20.88 2.74 -0.95
C PRO A 33 21.75 2.38 -2.16
N ASP A 34 21.59 3.11 -3.26
CA ASP A 34 22.42 2.96 -4.45
C ASP A 34 23.77 3.70 -4.29
N ARG A 35 24.73 3.45 -5.19
CA ARG A 35 26.03 4.16 -5.22
C ARG A 35 25.86 5.67 -5.35
N LYS A 36 24.78 6.14 -5.98
CA LYS A 36 24.46 7.57 -6.09
C LYS A 36 23.69 8.06 -4.86
N LYS A 37 24.16 9.14 -4.24
CA LYS A 37 23.50 9.73 -3.06
C LYS A 37 22.06 10.12 -3.39
N GLY A 38 21.12 9.66 -2.57
CA GLY A 38 19.69 9.92 -2.72
C GLY A 38 18.98 9.00 -3.73
N TRP A 39 19.65 7.95 -4.19
CA TRP A 39 19.08 6.92 -5.04
C TRP A 39 18.99 5.60 -4.29
N TRP A 40 18.02 4.78 -4.69
CA TRP A 40 17.66 3.54 -4.02
C TRP A 40 17.49 2.42 -5.05
N GLN A 41 18.09 1.27 -4.77
CA GLN A 41 17.78 0.03 -5.45
C GLN A 41 16.63 -0.65 -4.71
N VAL A 42 15.48 -0.71 -5.37
CA VAL A 42 14.24 -1.26 -4.81
C VAL A 42 13.90 -2.56 -5.52
N THR A 43 13.84 -3.65 -4.77
CA THR A 43 13.35 -4.94 -5.27
C THR A 43 11.87 -5.02 -4.98
N ILE A 44 11.09 -5.27 -6.04
CA ILE A 44 9.63 -5.25 -6.03
C ILE A 44 9.15 -6.60 -6.55
N LEU A 45 8.19 -7.20 -5.84
CA LEU A 45 7.46 -8.37 -6.31
C LEU A 45 6.11 -7.94 -6.85
N PHE A 46 5.88 -8.12 -8.15
CA PHE A 46 4.55 -7.93 -8.72
C PHE A 46 3.62 -9.04 -8.24
N LEU A 47 2.46 -8.65 -7.70
CA LEU A 47 1.46 -9.57 -7.18
C LEU A 47 0.52 -10.02 -8.31
N THR A 48 1.11 -10.47 -9.41
CA THR A 48 0.43 -11.04 -10.59
C THR A 48 0.58 -12.56 -10.61
N LEU A 49 -0.14 -13.25 -11.49
CA LEU A 49 0.00 -14.68 -11.70
C LEU A 49 0.60 -14.95 -13.09
N PRO A 50 1.79 -15.57 -13.20
CA PRO A 50 2.68 -15.93 -12.08
C PRO A 50 3.35 -14.69 -11.44
N PRO A 51 3.87 -14.78 -10.20
CA PRO A 51 4.60 -13.68 -9.57
C PRO A 51 5.91 -13.40 -10.33
N HIS A 52 6.21 -12.13 -10.56
CA HIS A 52 7.44 -11.71 -11.24
C HIS A 52 8.21 -10.71 -10.37
N PRO A 53 9.46 -11.00 -9.97
CA PRO A 53 10.31 -10.02 -9.30
C PRO A 53 10.95 -9.06 -10.31
N ALA A 54 11.06 -7.78 -9.93
CA ALA A 54 11.79 -6.77 -10.67
C ALA A 54 12.66 -5.94 -9.72
N THR A 55 13.78 -5.43 -10.21
CA THR A 55 14.61 -4.48 -9.47
C THR A 55 14.66 -3.17 -10.24
N TRP A 56 14.20 -2.09 -9.61
CA TRP A 56 14.21 -0.75 -10.18
C TRP A 56 15.16 0.15 -9.39
N ILE A 57 15.76 1.11 -10.09
CA ILE A 57 16.64 2.13 -9.51
C ILE A 57 15.85 3.44 -9.50
N LEU A 58 15.51 3.92 -8.31
CA LEU A 58 14.61 5.06 -8.11
C LEU A 58 15.33 6.17 -7.31
N ASP A 59 15.05 7.42 -7.61
CA ASP A 59 15.50 8.56 -6.79
C ASP A 59 14.57 8.83 -5.59
N GLU A 60 15.00 9.77 -4.72
CA GLU A 60 14.30 10.14 -3.49
C GLU A 60 12.87 10.66 -3.70
N ASP A 61 12.57 11.31 -4.83
CA ASP A 61 11.22 11.82 -5.12
C ASP A 61 10.34 10.68 -5.66
N GLN A 62 10.90 9.81 -6.50
CA GLN A 62 10.23 8.63 -7.05
C GLN A 62 9.86 7.61 -5.96
N VAL A 63 10.74 7.37 -4.98
CA VAL A 63 10.41 6.49 -3.82
C VAL A 63 9.38 7.08 -2.86
N ARG A 64 8.98 8.35 -3.05
CA ARG A 64 7.84 8.95 -2.36
C ARG A 64 6.58 8.96 -3.23
N GLY A 65 6.70 8.58 -4.49
CA GLY A 65 5.59 8.45 -5.45
C GLY A 65 5.58 9.48 -6.56
N ALA A 66 6.71 10.15 -6.86
CA ALA A 66 6.80 10.98 -8.07
C ALA A 66 6.69 10.14 -9.35
N ASP A 67 6.19 10.76 -10.42
CA ASP A 67 6.06 10.13 -11.73
C ASP A 67 7.44 9.90 -12.39
N PHE A 68 7.59 8.78 -13.09
CA PHE A 68 8.78 8.44 -13.87
C PHE A 68 8.42 7.61 -15.10
N THR A 69 9.41 7.26 -15.94
CA THR A 69 9.18 6.46 -17.15
C THR A 69 10.02 5.19 -17.18
N ILE A 70 9.41 4.08 -17.59
CA ILE A 70 10.10 2.83 -17.93
C ILE A 70 9.75 2.47 -19.37
N GLN A 71 10.78 2.32 -20.22
CA GLN A 71 10.61 1.95 -21.63
C GLN A 71 9.62 2.87 -22.38
N GLY A 72 9.60 4.16 -22.04
CA GLY A 72 8.69 5.15 -22.62
C GLY A 72 7.29 5.20 -22.02
N ASN A 73 6.93 4.30 -21.11
CA ASN A 73 5.64 4.32 -20.43
C ASN A 73 5.72 5.11 -19.11
N PRO A 74 4.83 6.09 -18.87
CA PRO A 74 4.73 6.81 -17.60
C PRO A 74 4.19 5.90 -16.50
N ILE A 75 4.88 5.90 -15.36
CA ILE A 75 4.61 5.09 -14.18
C ILE A 75 4.58 5.97 -12.94
N ARG A 76 3.66 5.66 -12.01
CA ARG A 76 3.64 6.21 -10.65
C ARG A 76 3.45 5.08 -9.64
N ILE A 77 4.18 5.14 -8.52
CA ILE A 77 4.00 4.19 -7.40
C ILE A 77 3.27 4.91 -6.28
N GLU A 78 2.15 4.37 -5.83
CA GLU A 78 1.36 4.89 -4.72
C GLU A 78 1.33 3.90 -3.55
N ARG A 79 1.52 4.40 -2.34
CA ARG A 79 1.45 3.58 -1.13
C ARG A 79 -0.01 3.21 -0.84
N VAL A 80 -0.30 1.92 -0.67
CA VAL A 80 -1.63 1.46 -0.29
C VAL A 80 -1.75 1.55 1.23
N ALA A 81 -2.57 2.48 1.72
CA ALA A 81 -2.83 2.60 3.15
C ALA A 81 -3.76 1.49 3.64
N TYR A 82 -3.29 0.66 4.58
CA TYR A 82 -4.19 -0.21 5.34
C TYR A 82 -4.99 0.64 6.33
N ARG A 83 -6.31 0.72 6.15
CA ARG A 83 -7.20 1.33 7.14
C ARG A 83 -7.29 0.41 8.35
N ARG A 84 -6.61 0.76 9.45
CA ARG A 84 -6.88 0.12 10.75
C ARG A 84 -8.28 0.52 11.19
N GLU A 85 -9.07 -0.43 11.71
CA GLU A 85 -10.42 -0.15 12.24
C GLU A 85 -10.43 0.97 13.30
N ALA A 86 -9.31 1.20 14.00
CA ALA A 86 -9.15 2.29 14.95
C ALA A 86 -9.28 3.70 14.32
N ASP A 87 -8.96 3.87 13.04
CA ASP A 87 -9.09 5.15 12.32
C ASP A 87 -10.54 5.46 11.93
N GLN A 88 -11.46 4.49 12.03
CA GLN A 88 -12.89 4.72 11.81
C GLN A 88 -13.57 5.40 13.00
N ARG A 89 -12.94 5.43 14.19
CA ARG A 89 -13.55 5.98 15.41
C ARG A 89 -13.39 7.50 15.57
N GLN A 90 -12.64 8.18 14.71
CA GLN A 90 -12.35 9.61 14.87
C GLN A 90 -13.11 10.57 13.94
N THR A 91 -13.99 10.08 13.07
CA THR A 91 -14.89 10.95 12.27
C THR A 91 -16.33 11.02 12.78
N GLY A 92 -16.60 10.55 14.00
CA GLY A 92 -17.90 10.69 14.68
C GLY A 92 -17.85 11.71 15.81
N THR A 93 -18.27 12.94 15.51
CA THR A 93 -18.73 14.02 16.39
C THR A 93 -18.83 13.76 17.90
N ASN A 94 -18.16 14.60 18.68
CA ASN A 94 -18.44 14.88 20.09
C ASN A 94 -19.94 15.16 20.32
N SER A 95 -20.66 14.23 20.96
CA SER A 95 -21.65 14.59 21.99
C SER A 95 -21.98 13.39 22.89
N THR A 96 -21.61 13.57 24.15
CA THR A 96 -22.02 12.84 25.36
C THR A 96 -23.49 12.40 25.41
N LYS A 97 -23.75 11.10 25.64
CA LYS A 97 -24.40 10.62 26.89
C LYS A 97 -24.43 9.08 26.99
N ARG A 98 -24.12 8.62 28.21
CA ARG A 98 -24.17 7.25 28.73
C ARG A 98 -25.52 6.56 28.47
N LYS A 99 -25.50 5.22 28.28
CA LYS A 99 -25.87 4.20 29.30
C LYS A 99 -26.50 2.92 28.69
N ASN A 100 -26.06 1.78 29.24
CA ASN A 100 -26.60 0.41 29.24
C ASN A 100 -26.16 -0.59 28.14
N ARG A 101 -25.47 -1.65 28.59
CA ARG A 101 -25.53 -3.03 28.06
C ARG A 101 -26.74 -3.73 28.74
N PRO A 102 -27.41 -4.72 28.12
CA PRO A 102 -26.89 -6.11 28.03
C PRO A 102 -27.10 -6.76 26.64
N GLU A 103 -26.14 -7.55 26.15
CA GLU A 103 -26.19 -9.02 25.91
C GLU A 103 -27.19 -9.52 24.85
N SER A 104 -26.64 -10.18 23.81
CA SER A 104 -27.20 -11.29 23.00
C SER A 104 -26.90 -11.13 21.50
N GLY A 105 -26.38 -12.19 20.87
CA GLY A 105 -26.41 -12.37 19.42
C GLY A 105 -25.14 -11.99 18.65
N GLY A 106 -23.99 -12.56 19.00
CA GLY A 106 -22.83 -12.53 18.12
C GLY A 106 -23.09 -13.45 16.92
N ASN A 107 -23.38 -12.88 15.75
CA ASN A 107 -23.49 -13.64 14.51
C ASN A 107 -22.07 -13.88 13.98
N ILE A 108 -21.52 -15.07 14.27
CA ILE A 108 -20.25 -15.53 13.71
C ILE A 108 -20.59 -16.27 12.42
N VAL A 109 -20.24 -15.70 11.26
CA VAL A 109 -20.29 -16.42 9.99
C VAL A 109 -18.98 -17.19 9.87
N SER A 110 -19.02 -18.50 10.08
CA SER A 110 -17.92 -19.40 9.74
C SER A 110 -17.85 -19.51 8.21
N LEU A 111 -16.72 -19.11 7.63
CA LEU A 111 -16.47 -19.15 6.19
C LEU A 111 -15.51 -20.31 5.86
N PHE A 112 -15.90 -21.53 6.23
CA PHE A 112 -15.25 -22.75 5.77
C PHE A 112 -16.33 -23.83 5.67
N GLU A 113 -16.99 -23.92 4.52
CA GLU A 113 -17.55 -25.19 4.05
C GLU A 113 -16.42 -25.88 3.27
N GLU A 114 -15.93 -27.00 3.80
CA GLU A 114 -15.19 -28.00 3.02
C GLU A 114 -16.23 -28.77 2.20
N ASP A 115 -16.14 -28.66 0.87
CA ASP A 115 -16.88 -29.51 -0.06
C ASP A 115 -16.11 -30.84 -0.26
N ASP A 116 -16.89 -31.93 -0.11
CA ASP A 116 -16.70 -33.37 -0.42
C ASP A 116 -15.77 -34.25 0.44
#